data_AF-A0A0N5C4K5-F1
#
_entry.id   AF-A0A0N5C4K5-F1
#
_cell.length_a   1.000
_cell.length_b   1.000
_cell.length_c   1.000
_cell.angle_alpha   90.00
_cell.angle_beta   90.00
_cell.angle_gamma   90.00
#
_symmetry.space_group_name_H-M   'P 1'
#
loop_
_entity.id
_entity.type
_entity.pdbx_description
1 polymer ?
#
loop_
_entity_poly.entity_id
_entity_poly.type
_entity_poly.pdbx_seq_one_letter_code
_entity_poly.pdbx_strand_id
1 'polypeptide(L)'
;MKSATKSTNSSDMKQSKDILDKLYVDFKLQNLQSCDIKIVLNGKEHIFAHKILLEAHSNFFKNEIEDKKAIVVLNDPKVTLKLMKLMLKFLYKGKVNVDMKKYLESFKDLAKKLEINTLYDKLSEVQSDPSGSIKEANKMRSDKKTRKSTKSKNKEGRKTKKASSKRSTLKSSASRRKRGAKKPTTLKSTIMNCH
;
A
#
# COMPACT_ATOMS: atom_id res chain seq x y z
N MET A 1 26.60 -16.62 31.45
CA MET A 1 25.13 -16.43 31.46
C MET A 1 24.61 -16.64 30.04
N LYS A 2 23.75 -17.64 29.79
CA LYS A 2 23.20 -17.92 28.45
C LYS A 2 21.83 -17.24 28.35
N SER A 3 21.72 -16.13 27.62
CA SER A 3 20.44 -15.47 27.35
C SER A 3 19.65 -16.28 26.32
N ALA A 4 18.53 -16.85 26.74
CA ALA A 4 17.59 -17.54 25.87
C ALA A 4 16.81 -16.51 25.03
N THR A 5 17.13 -16.38 23.75
CA THR A 5 16.30 -15.63 22.80
C THR A 5 15.10 -16.48 22.42
N LYS A 6 13.92 -16.14 22.95
CA LYS A 6 12.63 -16.73 22.57
C LYS A 6 12.27 -16.23 21.17
N SER A 7 12.23 -17.12 20.18
CA SER A 7 11.90 -16.74 18.79
C SER A 7 10.40 -16.46 18.66
N THR A 8 10.03 -15.20 18.37
CA THR A 8 8.65 -14.75 18.15
C THR A 8 8.33 -14.68 16.65
N ASN A 9 8.34 -15.82 15.95
CA ASN A 9 8.43 -15.81 14.48
C ASN A 9 7.10 -15.81 13.69
N SER A 10 5.91 -15.71 14.32
CA SER A 10 4.63 -15.77 13.56
C SER A 10 3.56 -14.75 13.99
N SER A 11 3.38 -14.52 15.29
CA SER A 11 2.44 -13.51 15.81
C SER A 11 2.81 -12.09 15.37
N ASP A 12 4.10 -11.78 15.38
CA ASP A 12 4.62 -10.42 15.24
C ASP A 12 4.54 -9.95 13.79
N MET A 13 4.74 -10.86 12.84
CA MET A 13 4.55 -10.61 11.41
C MET A 13 3.08 -10.33 11.09
N LYS A 14 2.15 -11.03 11.73
CA LYS A 14 0.72 -10.76 11.57
C LYS A 14 0.36 -9.38 12.12
N GLN A 15 0.84 -9.05 13.31
CA GLN A 15 0.61 -7.73 13.92
C GLN A 15 1.15 -6.59 13.04
N SER A 16 2.37 -6.72 12.53
CA SER A 16 2.99 -5.71 11.66
C SER A 16 2.19 -5.49 10.38
N LYS A 17 1.70 -6.58 9.77
CA LYS A 17 0.84 -6.50 8.59
C LYS A 17 -0.51 -5.83 8.90
N ASP A 18 -1.13 -6.16 10.02
CA ASP A 18 -2.40 -5.57 10.44
C ASP A 18 -2.24 -4.05 10.68
N ILE A 19 -1.09 -3.61 11.21
CA ILE A 19 -0.75 -2.18 11.35
C ILE A 19 -0.64 -1.52 9.97
N LEU A 20 0.14 -2.09 9.06
CA LEU A 20 0.29 -1.55 7.70
C LEU A 20 -1.03 -1.48 6.94
N ASP A 21 -1.90 -2.49 7.09
CA ASP A 21 -3.23 -2.49 6.48
C ASP A 21 -4.12 -1.36 7.03
N LYS A 22 -4.06 -1.08 8.35
CA LYS A 22 -4.75 0.06 8.95
C LYS A 22 -4.23 1.41 8.44
N LEU A 23 -2.90 1.59 8.44
CA LEU A 23 -2.28 2.81 7.90
C LEU A 23 -2.62 3.01 6.42
N TYR A 24 -2.68 1.93 5.64
CA TYR A 24 -3.10 2.00 4.24
C TYR A 24 -4.57 2.41 4.07
N VAL A 25 -5.46 1.97 4.96
CA VAL A 25 -6.86 2.39 4.97
C VAL A 25 -6.96 3.88 5.25
N ASP A 26 -6.26 4.39 6.28
CA ASP A 26 -6.21 5.81 6.60
C ASP A 26 -5.69 6.66 5.44
N PHE A 27 -4.59 6.21 4.82
CA PHE A 27 -4.07 6.81 3.59
C PHE A 27 -5.12 6.83 2.48
N LYS A 28 -5.82 5.73 2.23
CA LYS A 28 -6.83 5.66 1.16
C LYS A 28 -8.01 6.59 1.42
N LEU A 29 -8.40 6.76 2.69
CA LEU A 29 -9.45 7.68 3.11
C LEU A 29 -8.98 9.12 3.22
N GLN A 30 -7.68 9.39 3.09
CA GLN A 30 -7.06 10.69 3.33
C GLN A 30 -7.42 11.24 4.72
N ASN A 31 -7.33 10.36 5.74
CA ASN A 31 -7.68 10.67 7.11
C ASN A 31 -6.65 11.65 7.73
N LEU A 32 -7.03 12.92 7.87
CA LEU A 32 -6.17 14.00 8.38
C LEU A 32 -5.76 13.82 9.86
N GLN A 33 -6.45 12.98 10.63
CA GLN A 33 -6.10 12.72 12.03
C GLN A 33 -4.97 11.68 12.16
N SER A 34 -4.76 10.87 11.12
CA SER A 34 -3.78 9.77 11.11
C SER A 34 -2.59 10.08 10.21
N CYS A 35 -2.85 10.73 9.06
CA CYS A 35 -1.80 11.19 8.15
C CYS A 35 -1.18 12.51 8.63
N ASP A 36 0.10 12.45 8.97
CA ASP A 36 0.91 13.52 9.56
C ASP A 36 1.72 14.33 8.54
N ILE A 37 1.69 13.94 7.25
CA ILE A 37 2.41 14.64 6.19
C ILE A 37 1.56 14.86 4.95
N LYS A 38 1.73 16.04 4.33
CA LYS A 38 1.13 16.44 3.06
C LYS A 38 2.19 16.54 1.98
N ILE A 39 2.04 15.76 0.91
CA ILE A 39 2.86 15.86 -0.30
C ILE A 39 2.10 16.71 -1.31
N VAL A 40 2.65 17.85 -1.70
CA VAL A 40 2.11 18.74 -2.73
C VAL A 40 2.80 18.45 -4.05
N LEU A 41 2.02 18.23 -5.10
CA LEU A 41 2.49 17.90 -6.45
C LEU A 41 2.18 19.08 -7.39
N ASN A 42 3.22 19.62 -8.03
CA ASN A 42 3.11 20.67 -9.04
C ASN A 42 2.28 21.89 -8.61
N GLY A 43 2.31 22.22 -7.31
CA GLY A 43 1.56 23.33 -6.70
C GLY A 43 0.03 23.22 -6.70
N LYS A 44 -0.57 22.17 -7.29
CA LYS A 44 -2.02 22.05 -7.48
C LYS A 44 -2.61 20.84 -6.78
N GLU A 45 -2.04 19.68 -7.01
CA GLU A 45 -2.52 18.43 -6.42
C GLU A 45 -1.81 18.18 -5.09
N HIS A 46 -2.45 17.44 -4.20
CA HIS A 46 -1.80 17.02 -2.96
C HIS A 46 -2.33 15.68 -2.48
N ILE A 47 -1.57 15.04 -1.60
CA ILE A 47 -1.92 13.78 -0.98
C ILE A 47 -1.35 13.72 0.44
N PHE A 48 -2.16 13.22 1.36
CA PHE A 48 -1.75 12.98 2.74
C PHE A 48 -1.23 11.55 2.90
N ALA A 49 -0.18 11.37 3.70
CA ALA A 49 0.46 10.09 3.98
C ALA A 49 1.02 10.05 5.42
N HIS A 50 1.73 8.97 5.76
CA HIS A 50 2.37 8.80 7.07
C HIS A 50 3.90 8.97 6.94
N LYS A 51 4.47 9.92 7.68
CA LYS A 51 5.90 10.28 7.72
C LYS A 51 6.76 9.04 7.94
N ILE A 52 6.42 8.24 8.96
CA ILE A 52 7.17 7.02 9.32
C ILE A 52 7.38 6.07 8.14
N LEU A 53 6.38 5.93 7.26
CA LEU A 53 6.49 5.03 6.12
C LEU A 53 7.36 5.62 5.01
N LEU A 54 7.26 6.93 4.78
CA LEU A 54 8.06 7.61 3.76
C LEU A 54 9.54 7.57 4.12
N GLU A 55 9.90 7.95 5.34
CA GLU A 55 11.28 7.99 5.81
C GLU A 55 11.92 6.60 5.89
N ALA A 56 11.14 5.57 6.22
CA ALA A 56 11.63 4.19 6.28
C ALA A 56 12.06 3.64 4.91
N HIS A 57 11.51 4.18 3.81
CA HIS A 57 11.70 3.65 2.46
C HIS A 57 12.44 4.59 1.51
N SER A 58 12.66 5.85 1.89
CA SER A 58 13.18 6.90 1.02
C SER A 58 14.07 7.87 1.77
N ASN A 59 15.32 7.94 1.34
CA ASN A 59 16.27 8.93 1.87
C ASN A 59 15.88 10.36 1.48
N PHE A 60 15.28 10.54 0.30
CA PHE A 60 14.71 11.82 -0.12
C PHE A 60 13.72 12.35 0.92
N PHE A 61 12.71 11.55 1.32
CA PHE A 61 11.75 12.00 2.32
C PHE A 61 12.39 12.19 3.69
N LYS A 62 13.36 11.36 4.07
CA LYS A 62 14.11 11.55 5.32
C LYS A 62 14.86 12.88 5.38
N ASN A 63 15.37 13.36 4.25
CA ASN A 63 16.12 14.61 4.16
C ASN A 63 15.20 15.83 3.99
N GLU A 64 14.09 15.67 3.26
CA GLU A 64 13.15 16.76 2.96
C GLU A 64 12.18 17.04 4.12
N ILE A 65 11.86 16.01 4.92
CA ILE A 65 11.00 16.15 6.09
C ILE A 65 11.84 16.61 7.28
N GLU A 66 12.07 17.92 7.37
CA GLU A 66 12.59 18.53 8.59
C GLU A 66 11.59 18.33 9.74
N ASP A 67 12.07 18.24 10.98
CA ASP A 67 11.26 17.95 12.19
C ASP A 67 10.05 18.87 12.40
N LYS A 68 10.02 20.03 11.73
CA LYS A 68 8.94 21.03 11.83
C LYS A 68 8.04 21.12 10.60
N LYS A 69 8.42 20.53 9.46
CA LYS A 69 7.70 20.66 8.19
C LYS A 69 6.88 19.41 7.89
N ALA A 70 5.58 19.51 8.08
CA ALA A 70 4.60 18.48 7.67
C ALA A 70 4.22 18.55 6.18
N ILE A 71 4.99 19.28 5.35
CA ILE A 71 4.69 19.51 3.93
C ILE A 71 5.94 19.25 3.10
N VAL A 72 5.81 18.38 2.11
CA VAL A 72 6.83 18.11 1.09
C VAL A 72 6.31 18.58 -0.26
N VAL A 73 7.11 19.34 -1.00
CA VAL A 73 6.72 19.87 -2.31
C VAL A 73 7.53 19.16 -3.39
N LEU A 74 6.84 18.50 -4.32
CA LEU A 74 7.44 17.85 -5.48
C LEU A 74 6.95 18.54 -6.76
N ASN A 75 7.85 19.31 -7.37
CA ASN A 75 7.58 20.00 -8.63
C ASN A 75 8.23 19.21 -9.78
N ASP A 76 7.46 18.29 -10.35
CA ASP A 76 7.84 17.55 -11.54
C ASP A 76 6.61 17.32 -12.43
N PRO A 77 6.57 17.88 -13.65
CA PRO A 77 5.44 17.71 -14.56
C PRO A 77 5.20 16.25 -14.97
N LYS A 78 6.20 15.37 -14.87
CA LYS A 78 6.05 13.94 -15.14
C LYS A 78 5.35 13.19 -13.99
N VAL A 79 5.33 13.76 -12.79
CA VAL A 79 4.73 13.13 -11.60
C VAL A 79 3.29 13.59 -11.45
N THR A 80 2.39 12.68 -11.79
CA THR A 80 0.94 12.87 -11.59
C THR A 80 0.51 12.31 -10.23
N LEU A 81 -0.59 12.82 -9.67
CA LEU A 81 -1.20 12.24 -8.46
C LEU A 81 -1.48 10.75 -8.58
N LYS A 82 -1.83 10.27 -9.78
CA LYS A 82 -2.06 8.84 -10.03
C LYS A 82 -0.78 8.02 -9.86
N LEU A 83 0.34 8.49 -10.41
CA LEU A 83 1.63 7.82 -10.30
C LEU A 83 2.12 7.82 -8.85
N MET A 84 1.99 8.96 -8.16
CA MET A 84 2.32 9.06 -6.74
C MET A 84 1.48 8.10 -5.88
N LYS A 85 0.17 7.98 -6.14
CA LYS A 85 -0.70 7.00 -5.45
C LYS A 85 -0.24 5.55 -5.66
N LEU A 86 0.23 5.21 -6.85
CA LEU A 86 0.78 3.88 -7.13
C LEU A 86 2.08 3.64 -6.35
N MET A 87 2.96 4.64 -6.29
CA MET A 87 4.20 4.57 -5.53
C MET A 87 3.93 4.39 -4.03
N LEU A 88 3.05 5.22 -3.46
CA LEU A 88 2.67 5.09 -2.06
C LEU A 88 2.01 3.73 -1.77
N LYS A 89 1.13 3.25 -2.65
CA LYS A 89 0.54 1.91 -2.52
C LYS A 89 1.61 0.82 -2.47
N PHE A 90 2.68 0.94 -3.26
CA PHE A 90 3.81 0.03 -3.18
C PHE A 90 4.49 0.10 -1.80
N LEU A 91 4.73 1.30 -1.26
CA LEU A 91 5.32 1.45 0.07
C LEU A 91 4.49 0.78 1.18
N TYR A 92 3.16 0.93 1.17
CA TYR A 92 2.30 0.31 2.19
C TYR A 92 2.19 -1.21 2.04
N LYS A 93 2.19 -1.74 0.81
CA LYS A 93 1.83 -3.15 0.53
C LYS A 93 3.01 -4.02 0.11
N GLY A 94 4.15 -3.43 -0.21
CA GLY A 94 5.29 -4.07 -0.87
C GLY A 94 5.01 -4.57 -2.29
N LYS A 95 3.82 -4.31 -2.84
CA LYS A 95 3.41 -4.77 -4.18
C LYS A 95 2.44 -3.80 -4.84
N VAL A 96 2.60 -3.62 -6.14
CA VAL A 96 1.72 -2.81 -6.97
C VAL A 96 1.61 -3.44 -8.35
N ASN A 97 0.40 -3.46 -8.90
CA ASN A 97 0.18 -3.86 -10.28
C ASN A 97 0.21 -2.59 -11.12
N VAL A 98 1.25 -2.47 -11.93
CA VAL A 98 1.44 -1.34 -12.85
C VAL A 98 1.45 -1.91 -14.27
N ASP A 99 0.78 -1.22 -15.18
CA ASP A 99 0.93 -1.51 -16.61
C ASP A 99 2.34 -1.10 -17.03
N MET A 100 3.22 -2.10 -17.13
CA MET A 100 4.64 -1.91 -17.39
C MET A 100 4.90 -1.25 -18.75
N LYS A 101 4.01 -1.39 -19.74
CA LYS A 101 4.24 -0.75 -21.04
C LYS A 101 4.06 0.77 -20.98
N LYS A 102 3.13 1.24 -20.14
CA LYS A 102 2.73 2.65 -20.11
C LYS A 102 3.43 3.45 -19.02
N TYR A 103 3.66 2.85 -17.85
CA TYR A 103 4.10 3.60 -16.68
C TYR A 103 5.48 3.18 -16.16
N LEU A 104 6.13 2.16 -16.73
CA LEU A 104 7.42 1.66 -16.20
C LEU A 104 8.46 2.77 -16.12
N GLU A 105 8.67 3.52 -17.20
CA GLU A 105 9.70 4.56 -17.22
C GLU A 105 9.39 5.68 -16.23
N SER A 106 8.16 6.18 -16.19
CA SER A 106 7.75 7.18 -15.20
C SER A 106 7.84 6.67 -13.76
N PHE A 107 7.54 5.39 -13.52
CA PHE A 107 7.61 4.77 -12.20
C PHE A 107 9.06 4.55 -11.76
N LYS A 108 9.94 4.17 -12.69
CA LYS A 108 11.39 4.06 -12.49
C LYS A 108 12.02 5.43 -12.21
N ASP A 109 11.69 6.44 -13.00
CA ASP A 109 12.10 7.84 -12.79
C ASP A 109 11.67 8.34 -11.41
N LEU A 110 10.43 8.07 -11.01
CA LEU A 110 9.92 8.44 -9.70
C LEU A 110 10.65 7.71 -8.58
N ALA A 111 10.92 6.40 -8.72
CA ALA A 111 11.69 5.64 -7.73
C ALA A 111 13.10 6.20 -7.54
N LYS A 112 13.75 6.60 -8.64
CA LYS A 112 15.07 7.25 -8.61
C LYS A 112 15.02 8.60 -7.90
N LYS A 113 14.04 9.44 -8.25
CA LYS A 113 13.88 10.78 -7.64
C LYS A 113 13.58 10.73 -6.16
N LEU A 114 12.80 9.76 -5.74
CA LEU A 114 12.50 9.54 -4.31
C LEU A 114 13.59 8.72 -3.61
N GLU A 115 14.71 8.42 -4.27
CA GLU A 115 15.83 7.66 -3.70
C GLU A 115 15.42 6.31 -3.08
N ILE A 116 14.45 5.62 -3.72
CA ILE A 116 13.99 4.28 -3.32
C ILE A 116 14.83 3.25 -4.08
N ASN A 117 16.11 3.15 -3.71
CA ASN A 117 17.12 2.38 -4.45
C ASN A 117 16.69 0.93 -4.71
N THR A 118 16.19 0.25 -3.66
CA THR A 118 15.75 -1.15 -3.76
C THR A 118 14.64 -1.40 -4.78
N LEU A 119 13.81 -0.39 -5.08
CA LEU A 119 12.78 -0.46 -6.11
C LEU A 119 13.38 -0.12 -7.47
N TYR A 120 14.20 0.93 -7.56
CA TYR A 120 14.86 1.34 -8.79
C TYR A 120 15.70 0.22 -9.41
N ASP A 121 16.46 -0.50 -8.59
CA ASP A 121 17.31 -1.61 -9.04
C ASP A 121 16.46 -2.72 -9.68
N LYS A 122 15.39 -3.13 -8.99
CA LYS A 122 14.44 -4.15 -9.49
C LYS A 122 13.76 -3.74 -10.80
N LEU A 123 13.43 -2.46 -10.95
CA LEU A 123 12.81 -1.94 -12.19
C LEU A 123 13.82 -1.83 -13.33
N SER A 124 15.11 -1.68 -13.02
CA SER A 124 16.19 -1.64 -14.01
C SER A 124 16.48 -3.03 -14.60
N GLU A 125 16.37 -4.08 -13.80
CA GLU A 125 16.52 -5.46 -14.26
C GLU A 125 15.48 -5.86 -15.32
N VAL A 126 14.23 -5.38 -15.18
CA VAL A 126 13.11 -5.71 -16.07
C VAL A 126 13.31 -5.19 -17.51
N GLN A 127 14.15 -4.17 -17.74
CA GLN A 127 14.38 -3.61 -19.07
C GLN A 127 15.30 -4.47 -19.95
N SER A 128 15.93 -5.51 -19.41
CA SER A 128 16.93 -6.31 -20.13
C SER A 128 16.33 -7.46 -20.95
N ASP A 129 15.09 -7.88 -20.67
CA ASP A 129 14.46 -9.04 -21.30
C ASP A 129 13.06 -8.70 -21.85
N PRO A 130 12.88 -8.49 -23.17
CA PRO A 130 11.56 -8.26 -23.77
C PRO A 130 10.71 -9.55 -23.89
N SER A 131 11.09 -10.65 -23.23
CA SER A 131 10.42 -11.95 -23.33
C SER A 131 10.47 -12.73 -22.01
N GLY A 132 9.29 -12.95 -21.40
CA GLY A 132 9.05 -14.14 -20.59
C GLY A 132 8.99 -13.93 -19.06
N SER A 133 7.77 -14.04 -18.54
CA SER A 133 7.41 -14.65 -17.25
C SER A 133 8.31 -14.37 -16.04
N ILE A 134 7.83 -13.51 -15.14
CA ILE A 134 8.37 -13.32 -13.78
C ILE A 134 8.36 -14.69 -13.08
N LYS A 135 9.56 -15.30 -12.95
CA LYS A 135 9.78 -16.43 -12.05
C LYS A 135 9.93 -15.87 -10.64
N GLU A 136 9.04 -16.31 -9.75
CA GLU A 136 9.20 -16.13 -8.30
C GLU A 136 10.58 -16.64 -7.88
N ALA A 137 11.44 -15.71 -7.46
CA ALA A 137 12.74 -16.02 -6.87
C ALA A 137 12.52 -16.60 -5.47
N ASN A 138 12.33 -17.91 -5.40
CA ASN A 138 12.38 -18.66 -4.16
C ASN A 138 13.55 -19.64 -4.23
N LYS A 139 14.75 -19.21 -3.81
CA LYS A 139 15.84 -20.13 -3.49
C LYS A 139 16.91 -19.49 -2.62
N MET A 140 16.93 -19.86 -1.34
CA MET A 140 18.20 -20.13 -0.64
C MET A 140 17.95 -20.94 0.63
N ARG A 141 18.21 -22.26 0.53
CA ARG A 141 18.99 -23.08 1.46
C ARG A 141 18.81 -24.55 1.11
N SER A 142 19.81 -25.11 0.42
CA SER A 142 20.04 -26.54 0.30
C SER A 142 21.45 -26.82 0.77
N ASP A 143 21.57 -27.71 1.76
CA ASP A 143 22.61 -28.71 2.00
C ASP A 143 22.60 -29.04 3.50
N LYS A 144 22.59 -30.28 3.98
CA LYS A 144 22.87 -31.60 3.38
C LYS A 144 22.65 -32.68 4.45
N LYS A 145 22.35 -33.92 3.99
CA LYS A 145 22.50 -35.23 4.67
C LYS A 145 21.41 -35.60 5.71
N THR A 146 20.85 -36.81 5.80
CA THR A 146 21.16 -38.12 5.20
C THR A 146 19.95 -39.07 5.30
N ARG A 147 19.91 -40.05 4.40
CA ARG A 147 19.06 -41.25 4.30
C ARG A 147 18.75 -41.95 5.64
N LYS A 148 17.57 -42.59 5.77
CA LYS A 148 17.40 -44.07 5.79
C LYS A 148 16.00 -44.55 6.26
N SER A 149 15.33 -45.25 5.35
CA SER A 149 14.45 -46.44 5.44
C SER A 149 13.24 -46.59 6.40
N THR A 150 12.15 -47.04 5.76
CA THR A 150 11.26 -48.18 6.12
C THR A 150 10.17 -48.07 7.19
N LYS A 151 8.93 -48.19 6.69
CA LYS A 151 7.96 -49.28 6.96
C LYS A 151 6.98 -49.16 8.14
N SER A 152 5.75 -48.80 7.77
CA SER A 152 4.48 -49.53 8.01
C SER A 152 3.63 -49.31 9.28
N LYS A 153 2.32 -49.44 8.99
CA LYS A 153 1.16 -49.87 9.80
C LYS A 153 0.34 -48.82 10.55
N ASN A 154 -0.79 -48.49 9.92
CA ASN A 154 -2.17 -48.83 10.34
C ASN A 154 -2.63 -48.55 11.78
N LYS A 155 -3.64 -47.67 11.91
CA LYS A 155 -4.90 -47.81 12.70
C LYS A 155 -5.61 -46.45 12.69
N GLU A 156 -6.75 -46.30 12.03
CA GLU A 156 -8.09 -46.66 12.49
C GLU A 156 -8.59 -45.78 13.65
N GLY A 157 -9.67 -45.03 13.42
CA GLY A 157 -10.51 -44.56 14.50
C GLY A 157 -11.14 -43.17 14.36
N ARG A 158 -12.45 -43.20 14.07
CA ARG A 158 -13.52 -42.56 14.86
C ARG A 158 -14.10 -41.20 14.41
N LYS A 159 -15.33 -41.34 13.92
CA LYS A 159 -16.44 -40.39 13.80
C LYS A 159 -16.53 -39.36 14.93
N THR A 160 -16.91 -38.12 14.60
CA THR A 160 -17.87 -37.33 15.38
C THR A 160 -18.67 -36.39 14.47
N LYS A 161 -19.93 -36.21 14.87
CA LYS A 161 -21.04 -35.47 14.22
C LYS A 161 -21.07 -34.00 14.66
N LYS A 162 -21.99 -33.24 14.03
CA LYS A 162 -22.66 -31.98 14.42
C LYS A 162 -21.95 -30.69 13.98
N ALA A 163 -22.50 -29.93 13.04
CA ALA A 163 -23.74 -29.13 13.03
C ALA A 163 -23.59 -27.77 13.73
N SER A 164 -23.76 -26.68 12.96
CA SER A 164 -24.39 -25.40 13.31
C SER A 164 -24.01 -24.36 12.23
N SER A 165 -24.99 -23.83 11.48
CA SER A 165 -25.66 -22.55 11.76
C SER A 165 -25.05 -21.37 10.99
N LYS A 166 -25.81 -20.83 10.02
CA LYS A 166 -26.18 -19.40 9.88
C LYS A 166 -26.83 -19.18 8.51
N ARG A 167 -28.13 -18.90 8.48
CA ARG A 167 -28.77 -17.57 8.58
C ARG A 167 -28.79 -16.86 7.21
N SER A 168 -29.82 -17.16 6.41
CA SER A 168 -30.21 -16.37 5.25
C SER A 168 -31.27 -15.36 5.68
N THR A 169 -30.91 -14.08 5.60
CA THR A 169 -31.81 -12.94 5.77
C THR A 169 -32.58 -12.69 4.48
N LEU A 170 -33.90 -12.79 4.55
CA LEU A 170 -34.83 -12.38 3.51
C LEU A 170 -34.84 -10.84 3.38
N LYS A 171 -34.73 -10.41 2.13
CA LYS A 171 -34.97 -9.05 1.63
C LYS A 171 -36.49 -8.83 1.47
N SER A 172 -36.99 -7.71 1.97
CA SER A 172 -38.18 -7.01 1.47
C SER A 172 -37.86 -5.51 1.62
N SER A 173 -37.62 -4.76 0.53
CA SER A 173 -38.56 -4.20 -0.45
C SER A 173 -39.46 -3.07 0.10
N ALA A 174 -39.08 -1.84 -0.26
CA ALA A 174 -39.92 -0.81 -0.87
C ALA A 174 -40.77 0.15 -0.01
N SER A 175 -40.92 1.35 -0.59
CA SER A 175 -41.79 2.49 -0.24
C SER A 175 -41.14 3.47 0.76
N ARG A 176 -41.04 4.78 0.55
CA ARG A 176 -42.05 5.69 -0.02
C ARG A 176 -41.44 7.06 -0.38
N ARG A 177 -41.99 7.65 -1.45
CA ARG A 177 -41.75 8.99 -2.02
C ARG A 177 -42.07 10.15 -1.05
N LYS A 178 -41.39 11.29 -1.23
CA LYS A 178 -41.92 12.69 -1.37
C LYS A 178 -40.72 13.64 -1.52
N ARG A 179 -40.37 14.20 -2.69
CA ARG A 179 -40.96 15.37 -3.39
C ARG A 179 -41.25 16.56 -2.46
N GLY A 180 -40.33 17.53 -2.47
CA GLY A 180 -40.52 18.92 -2.04
C GLY A 180 -39.63 19.81 -2.89
N ALA A 181 -40.22 20.80 -3.55
CA ALA A 181 -39.62 21.68 -4.55
C ALA A 181 -39.59 23.13 -4.04
N LYS A 182 -38.86 23.99 -4.78
CA LYS A 182 -38.81 25.49 -4.76
C LYS A 182 -37.74 26.07 -3.80
N LYS A 183 -36.90 27.05 -4.16
CA LYS A 183 -36.76 27.96 -5.33
C LYS A 183 -35.32 28.55 -5.33
N PRO A 184 -34.85 29.16 -6.45
CA PRO A 184 -33.54 29.82 -6.54
C PRO A 184 -33.63 31.33 -6.23
N THR A 185 -32.58 31.90 -5.64
CA THR A 185 -32.44 33.35 -5.45
C THR A 185 -31.02 33.83 -5.80
N THR A 186 -30.96 34.52 -6.95
CA THR A 186 -30.22 35.77 -7.24
C THR A 186 -28.74 35.95 -6.88
N LEU A 187 -27.93 35.94 -7.95
CA LEU A 187 -26.88 36.91 -8.31
C LEU A 187 -26.57 38.05 -7.33
N LYS A 188 -25.28 38.23 -7.03
CA LYS A 188 -24.60 39.55 -7.11
C LYS A 188 -23.11 39.34 -7.35
N SER A 189 -22.66 39.84 -8.49
CA SER A 189 -21.28 40.10 -8.88
C SER A 189 -20.68 41.22 -8.03
N THR A 190 -19.42 41.11 -7.62
CA THR A 190 -18.59 42.28 -7.34
C THR A 190 -17.15 41.98 -7.78
N ILE A 191 -16.74 42.75 -8.77
CA ILE A 191 -15.37 42.95 -9.24
C ILE A 191 -14.71 43.91 -8.25
N MET A 192 -13.49 43.61 -7.79
CA MET A 192 -12.57 44.65 -7.34
C MET A 192 -11.14 44.27 -7.76
N ASN A 193 -10.65 45.03 -8.73
CA ASN A 193 -9.22 45.27 -8.96
C ASN A 193 -8.76 46.31 -7.94
N CYS A 194 -7.58 46.14 -7.35
CA CYS A 194 -6.75 47.24 -6.87
C CYS A 194 -5.27 46.87 -7.03
N HIS A 195 -4.59 47.68 -7.86
CA HIS A 195 -3.16 48.02 -7.98
C HIS A 195 -2.07 46.96 -7.80
#